data_AF-A0A5J5CIP9-F1
#
_entry.id   AF-A0A5J5CIP9-F1
#
_cell.length_a   1.000
_cell.length_b   1.000
_cell.length_c   1.000
_cell.angle_alpha   90.00
_cell.angle_beta   90.00
_cell.angle_gamma   90.00
#
_symmetry.space_group_name_H-M   'P 1'
#
loop_
_entity.id
_entity.type
_entity.pdbx_description
1 polymer ?
#
loop_
_entity_poly.entity_id
_entity_poly.type
_entity_poly.pdbx_seq_one_letter_code
_entity_poly.pdbx_strand_id
1 'polypeptide(L)'
;MMAERLGIHASSFNGWVLGEHGDTSVPVWSGANVAGVNLQKLNPDIGTEGDKEQWKATHKAVVDRYGTCMVLVRRSFCLCPAC
;
A
#
# COMPACT_ATOMS: atom_id res chain seq x y z
N MET A 1 0.82 5.71 7.51
CA MET A 1 1.56 6.19 6.32
C MET A 1 0.65 6.43 5.12
N MET A 2 0.03 5.41 4.50
CA MET A 2 -0.82 5.64 3.31
C MET A 2 -2.12 6.41 3.61
N ALA A 3 -2.83 6.03 4.67
CA ALA A 3 -4.07 6.70 5.08
C ALA A 3 -3.84 8.15 5.58
N GLU A 4 -2.77 8.38 6.34
CA GLU A 4 -2.38 9.72 6.81
C GLU A 4 -2.11 10.67 5.64
N ARG A 5 -1.50 10.15 4.57
CA ARG A 5 -1.22 10.92 3.35
C ARG A 5 -2.48 11.39 2.63
N LEU A 6 -3.53 10.58 2.71
CA LEU A 6 -4.86 10.90 2.16
C LEU A 6 -5.73 11.67 3.16
N GLY A 7 -5.26 11.93 4.37
CA GLY A 7 -6.05 12.57 5.44
C GLY A 7 -7.24 11.72 5.91
N ILE A 8 -7.21 10.41 5.69
CA ILE A 8 -8.28 9.49 6.08
C ILE A 8 -7.85 8.63 7.26
N HIS A 9 -8.84 8.10 7.96
CA HIS A 9 -8.58 7.12 9.01
C HIS A 9 -8.06 5.81 8.40
N ALA A 10 -7.06 5.19 9.04
CA ALA A 10 -6.42 3.96 8.55
C ALA A 10 -7.40 2.80 8.35
N SER A 11 -8.51 2.77 9.11
CA SER A 11 -9.55 1.75 8.95
C SER A 11 -10.34 1.87 7.65
N SER A 12 -10.30 3.02 7.00
CA SER A 12 -10.99 3.28 5.74
C SER A 12 -10.11 3.00 4.52
N PHE A 13 -8.83 2.73 4.71
CA PHE A 13 -7.89 2.36 3.64
C PHE A 13 -7.76 0.84 3.58
N ASN A 14 -7.91 0.27 2.40
CA ASN A 14 -7.59 -1.11 2.08
C ASN A 14 -6.51 -1.12 1.00
N GLY A 15 -5.45 -1.89 1.19
CA GLY A 15 -4.39 -2.05 0.20
C GLY A 15 -3.67 -3.38 0.38
N TRP A 16 -3.04 -3.83 -0.70
CA TRP A 16 -2.34 -5.11 -0.73
C TRP A 16 -0.95 -4.88 -1.29
N VAL A 17 0.05 -5.42 -0.58
CA VAL A 17 1.42 -5.50 -1.08
C VAL A 17 1.80 -6.97 -1.08
N LEU A 18 2.09 -7.49 -2.27
CA LEU A 18 2.46 -8.89 -2.48
C LEU A 18 3.97 -8.99 -2.72
N GLY A 19 4.59 -10.06 -2.24
CA GLY A 19 6.00 -10.32 -2.50
C GLY A 19 6.79 -10.70 -1.24
N GLU A 20 8.05 -11.00 -1.46
CA GLU A 20 9.02 -11.33 -0.42
C GLU A 20 9.61 -10.06 0.21
N HIS A 21 10.22 -10.23 1.38
CA HIS A 21 10.84 -9.17 2.17
C HIS A 21 11.90 -8.43 1.35
N GLY A 22 11.68 -7.15 1.08
CA GLY A 22 12.63 -6.27 0.40
C GLY A 22 12.12 -5.61 -0.88
N ASP A 23 13.06 -5.17 -1.71
CA ASP A 23 12.82 -4.38 -2.94
C ASP A 23 12.03 -5.15 -4.04
N THR A 24 11.79 -6.45 -3.86
CA THR A 24 11.02 -7.32 -4.78
C THR A 24 9.51 -7.32 -4.52
N SER A 25 9.05 -6.57 -3.52
CA SER A 25 7.64 -6.41 -3.22
C SER A 25 6.92 -5.58 -4.29
N VAL A 26 5.70 -6.02 -4.61
CA VAL A 26 4.83 -5.48 -5.64
C VAL A 26 3.56 -4.91 -5.00
N PRO A 27 3.34 -3.59 -5.07
CA PRO A 27 2.09 -2.99 -4.62
C PRO A 27 0.98 -3.30 -5.61
N VAL A 28 -0.16 -3.79 -5.10
CA VAL A 28 -1.34 -4.07 -5.91
C VAL A 28 -2.27 -2.86 -5.87
N TRP A 29 -2.01 -1.89 -6.75
CA TRP A 29 -2.81 -0.66 -6.85
C TRP A 29 -4.26 -0.93 -7.27
N SER A 30 -4.49 -1.96 -8.09
CA SER A 30 -5.84 -2.35 -8.54
C SER A 30 -6.74 -2.82 -7.42
N GLY A 31 -6.17 -3.36 -6.33
CA GLY A 31 -6.90 -3.77 -5.12
C GLY A 31 -6.97 -2.69 -4.05
N ALA A 32 -6.24 -1.58 -4.23
CA ALA A 32 -6.18 -0.50 -3.26
C ALA A 32 -7.46 0.36 -3.34
N ASN A 33 -8.17 0.47 -2.22
CA ASN A 33 -9.41 1.23 -2.13
C ASN A 33 -9.53 2.01 -0.82
N VAL A 34 -10.21 3.14 -0.90
CA VAL A 34 -10.47 4.06 0.21
C VAL A 34 -11.97 4.22 0.33
N ALA A 35 -12.53 3.80 1.44
CA ALA A 35 -13.97 3.80 1.68
C ALA A 35 -14.78 3.16 0.53
N GLY A 36 -14.22 2.14 -0.14
CA GLY A 36 -14.83 1.46 -1.29
C GLY A 36 -14.56 2.10 -2.66
N VAL A 37 -13.89 3.26 -2.72
CA VAL A 37 -13.46 3.90 -3.97
C VAL A 37 -12.07 3.40 -4.34
N ASN A 38 -11.90 2.87 -5.55
CA ASN A 38 -10.62 2.36 -6.03
C ASN A 38 -9.65 3.51 -6.34
N LEU A 39 -8.42 3.46 -5.80
CA LEU A 39 -7.41 4.49 -6.05
C LEU A 39 -7.03 4.59 -7.53
N GLN A 40 -6.97 3.47 -8.25
CA GLN A 40 -6.66 3.46 -9.68
C GLN A 40 -7.73 4.19 -10.52
N LYS A 41 -8.98 4.29 -10.03
CA LYS A 41 -10.01 5.10 -10.70
C LYS A 41 -9.83 6.60 -10.48
N LEU A 42 -9.28 6.99 -9.33
CA LEU A 42 -9.01 8.39 -9.00
C LEU A 42 -7.72 8.88 -9.64
N ASN A 43 -6.70 8.03 -9.66
CA ASN A 43 -5.40 8.29 -10.24
C ASN A 43 -5.02 7.10 -11.14
N PRO A 44 -5.33 7.13 -12.45
CA PRO A 44 -5.03 6.03 -13.36
C PRO A 44 -3.54 5.80 -13.54
N ASP A 45 -2.73 6.83 -13.29
CA ASP A 45 -1.27 6.81 -13.40
C ASP A 45 -0.59 6.40 -12.08
N ILE A 46 -1.35 5.93 -11.08
CA ILE A 46 -0.82 5.54 -9.78
C ILE A 46 0.31 4.50 -9.89
N GLY A 47 1.42 4.77 -9.22
CA GLY A 47 2.60 3.88 -9.25
C GLY A 47 3.45 3.96 -10.52
N THR A 48 3.06 4.77 -11.51
CA THR A 48 3.89 5.12 -12.67
C THR A 48 4.83 6.30 -12.37
N GLU A 49 5.74 6.63 -13.27
CA GLU A 49 6.61 7.81 -13.16
C GLU A 49 5.84 9.14 -13.33
N GLY A 50 4.66 9.10 -13.96
CA GLY A 50 3.77 10.26 -14.14
C GLY A 50 2.93 10.60 -12.90
N ASP A 51 3.03 9.79 -11.84
CA ASP A 51 2.26 9.98 -10.62
C ASP A 51 2.74 11.21 -9.83
N LYS A 52 1.91 12.27 -9.85
CA LYS A 52 2.16 13.50 -9.10
C LYS A 52 2.29 13.26 -7.59
N GLU A 53 1.63 12.23 -7.10
CA GLU A 53 1.67 11.87 -5.70
C GLU A 53 2.84 10.94 -5.39
N GLN A 54 3.67 10.45 -6.32
CA GLN A 54 4.82 9.60 -5.97
C GLN A 54 4.47 8.42 -5.04
N TRP A 55 3.36 7.71 -5.31
CA TRP A 55 2.92 6.56 -4.52
C TRP A 55 3.98 5.44 -4.44
N LYS A 56 4.85 5.37 -5.46
CA LYS A 56 6.04 4.49 -5.49
C LYS A 56 7.03 4.75 -4.35
N ALA A 57 7.26 6.01 -3.99
CA ALA A 57 8.12 6.37 -2.86
C ALA A 57 7.49 5.96 -1.52
N THR A 58 6.17 6.12 -1.40
CA THR A 58 5.42 5.67 -0.21
C THR A 58 5.50 4.15 -0.07
N HIS A 59 5.37 3.40 -1.16
CA HIS A 59 5.58 1.95 -1.16
C HIS A 59 6.97 1.60 -0.65
N LYS A 60 8.04 2.23 -1.17
CA LYS A 60 9.42 1.98 -0.71
C LYS A 60 9.59 2.25 0.79
N ALA A 61 9.01 3.33 1.31
CA ALA A 61 9.06 3.65 2.74
C ALA A 61 8.33 2.61 3.61
N VAL A 62 7.22 2.05 3.13
CA VAL A 62 6.49 0.97 3.83
C VAL A 62 7.31 -0.32 3.85
N VAL A 63 7.92 -0.67 2.73
CA VAL A 63 8.77 -1.87 2.60
C VAL A 63 9.98 -1.80 3.53
N ASP A 64 10.67 -0.65 3.52
CA ASP A 64 11.85 -0.38 4.36
C ASP A 64 11.52 -0.44 5.87
N ARG A 65 10.34 0.05 6.25
CA ARG A 65 9.89 0.08 7.65
C ARG A 65 9.36 -1.25 8.17
N TYR A 66 8.63 -2.01 7.35
CA TYR A 66 7.83 -3.14 7.81
C TYR A 66 8.32 -4.49 7.30
N GLY A 67 9.36 -4.55 6.46
CA GLY A 67 10.02 -5.79 6.09
C GLY A 67 9.05 -6.82 5.51
N THR A 68 8.63 -6.61 4.27
CA THR A 68 7.41 -7.20 3.68
C THR A 68 7.30 -8.72 3.79
N CYS A 69 6.35 -9.19 4.57
CA CYS A 69 5.78 -10.54 4.49
C CYS A 69 4.27 -10.34 4.45
N MET A 70 3.71 -10.33 3.24
CA MET A 70 2.30 -10.12 2.90
C MET A 70 1.56 -9.15 3.83
N VAL A 71 1.79 -7.84 3.67
CA VAL A 71 1.06 -6.83 4.43
C VAL A 71 -0.33 -6.66 3.82
N LEU A 72 -1.31 -7.32 4.45
CA LEU A 72 -2.70 -6.91 4.34
C LEU A 72 -2.81 -5.56 5.07
N VAL A 73 -2.99 -4.45 4.33
CA VAL A 73 -3.33 -3.16 4.93
C VAL A 73 -4.82 -3.16 5.29
N ARG A 74 -5.25 -4.15 6.09
CA ARG A 74 -6.45 -4.10 6.92
C ARG A 74 -5.96 -4.27 8.33
N ARG A 75 -6.49 -3.46 9.25
CA ARG A 75 -6.28 -3.68 10.68
C ARG A 75 -6.43 -5.20 10.98
N SER A 76 -5.34 -5.77 11.48
CA SER A 76 -5.30 -6.93 12.39
C SER A 76 -4.62 -8.24 11.95
N PHE A 77 -4.00 -8.41 10.78
CA PHE A 77 -3.14 -9.60 10.60
C PHE A 77 -1.97 -9.34 9.66
N CYS A 78 -0.77 -9.14 10.24
CA CYS A 78 0.46 -9.62 9.62
C CYS A 78 0.42 -11.15 9.74
N LEU A 79 0.18 -11.86 8.64
CA LEU A 79 0.48 -13.28 8.54
C LEU A 79 1.96 -13.41 8.18
N CYS A 80 2.84 -13.21 9.16
CA CYS A 80 4.18 -13.77 9.09
C CYS A 80 4.45 -14.55 10.39
N PRO A 81 4.73 -15.86 10.32
CA PRO A 81 5.10 -16.66 11.48
C PRO A 81 6.58 -16.41 11.80
N ALA A 82 6.91 -15.23 12.31
CA ALA A 82 8.22 -14.91 12.87
C ALA A 82 8.15 -13.65 13.75
N CYS A 83 7.31 -13.70 14.79
CA CYS A 83 7.56 -13.04 16.06
C CYS A 83 7.06 -13.95 17.18
#